data_AF-A0A847R9T6-F1
#
_entry.id   AF-A0A847R9T6-F1
#
_cell.length_a   1.000
_cell.length_b   1.000
_cell.length_c   1.000
_cell.angle_alpha   90.00
_cell.angle_beta   90.00
_cell.angle_gamma   90.00
#
_symmetry.space_group_name_H-M   'P 1'
#
loop_
_entity.id
_entity.type
_entity.pdbx_description
1 polymer ?
#
loop_
_entity_poly.entity_id
_entity_poly.type
_entity_poly.pdbx_seq_one_letter_code
_entity_poly.pdbx_strand_id
1 'polypeptide(L)'
;GQTVKLIDFDHPENNEFICSNQFKVEGAEQNIIPDIVCFVNGLPLAVIECKSPYIASPMSEGINQLRRYANLRHTDDHEGAEKLFWYNQLMVSTCRDQAKVGTISSSSQYYGDWKDAYPFTDQALSQQALNSNVIKLNAQVDIEQPVNV
;
A
#
# COMPACT_ATOMS: atom_id res chain seq x y z
N GLY A 1 -23.30 -5.67 26.53
CA GLY A 1 -22.03 -6.11 25.90
C GLY A 1 -21.04 -4.96 25.96
N GLN A 2 -19.75 -5.25 25.85
CA GLN A 2 -18.71 -4.23 25.77
C GLN A 2 -18.47 -3.88 24.29
N THR A 3 -18.39 -2.57 23.98
CA THR A 3 -18.02 -2.12 22.64
C THR A 3 -16.53 -2.35 22.43
N VAL A 4 -16.17 -3.08 21.38
CA VAL A 4 -14.78 -3.29 20.96
C VAL A 4 -14.47 -2.31 19.83
N LYS A 5 -13.39 -1.53 19.98
CA LYS A 5 -12.85 -0.68 18.91
C LYS A 5 -11.76 -1.44 18.16
N LEU A 6 -11.93 -1.66 16.86
CA LEU A 6 -10.91 -2.29 16.00
C LEU A 6 -9.81 -1.31 15.59
N ILE A 7 -10.16 -0.03 15.45
CA ILE A 7 -9.23 1.06 15.15
C ILE A 7 -9.59 2.21 16.09
N ASP A 8 -8.61 2.71 16.83
CA ASP A 8 -8.73 3.91 17.65
C ASP A 8 -8.43 5.13 16.79
N PHE A 9 -9.48 5.76 16.24
CA PHE A 9 -9.35 6.98 15.45
C PHE A 9 -9.16 8.23 16.32
N ASP A 10 -9.54 8.17 17.60
CA ASP A 10 -9.42 9.30 18.52
C ASP A 10 -7.96 9.48 18.96
N HIS A 11 -7.25 8.35 19.13
CA HIS A 11 -5.85 8.29 19.54
C HIS A 11 -5.10 7.30 18.64
N PRO A 12 -4.68 7.71 17.42
CA PRO A 12 -4.12 6.79 16.44
C PRO A 12 -2.87 6.05 16.92
N GLU A 13 -2.10 6.62 17.85
CA GLU A 13 -0.92 6.03 18.49
C GLU A 13 -1.23 4.77 19.31
N ASN A 14 -2.50 4.56 19.69
CA ASN A 14 -2.93 3.33 20.37
C ASN A 14 -3.05 2.15 19.40
N ASN A 15 -2.98 2.38 18.09
CA ASN A 15 -3.02 1.32 17.10
C ASN A 15 -1.62 0.76 16.84
N GLU A 16 -1.55 -0.54 16.57
CA GLU A 16 -0.36 -1.20 16.05
C GLU A 16 -0.31 -1.05 14.53
N PHE A 17 0.75 -0.43 14.02
CA PHE A 17 1.03 -0.29 12.58
C PHE A 17 2.17 -1.22 12.18
N ILE A 18 1.91 -2.14 11.24
CA ILE A 18 2.92 -3.07 10.73
C ILE A 18 3.02 -2.93 9.21
N CYS A 19 4.23 -2.81 8.71
CA CYS A 19 4.54 -2.88 7.29
C CYS A 19 5.38 -4.14 7.02
N SER A 20 4.83 -5.08 6.26
CA SER A 20 5.50 -6.34 5.93
C SER A 20 5.93 -6.36 4.47
N ASN A 21 7.19 -6.72 4.22
CA ASN A 21 7.72 -6.91 2.88
C ASN A 21 7.52 -8.36 2.39
N GLN A 22 7.26 -8.54 1.10
CA GLN A 22 7.13 -9.85 0.45
C GLN A 22 6.18 -10.79 1.20
N PHE A 23 4.98 -10.28 1.50
CA PHE A 23 4.02 -10.95 2.36
C PHE A 23 3.36 -12.14 1.63
N LYS A 24 3.81 -13.36 1.90
CA LYS A 24 3.27 -14.55 1.24
C LYS A 24 1.92 -14.95 1.81
N VAL A 25 0.90 -15.05 0.96
CA VAL A 25 -0.43 -15.55 1.30
C VAL A 25 -0.90 -16.58 0.27
N GLU A 26 -1.66 -17.56 0.73
CA GLU A 26 -2.26 -18.58 -0.12
C GLU A 26 -3.35 -17.97 -1.01
N GLY A 27 -3.18 -18.11 -2.33
CA GLY A 27 -4.20 -17.77 -3.31
C GLY A 27 -4.89 -19.02 -3.86
N ALA A 28 -5.91 -18.82 -4.69
CA ALA A 28 -6.76 -19.90 -5.21
C ALA A 28 -5.99 -20.98 -5.98
N GLU A 29 -5.04 -20.59 -6.85
CA GLU A 29 -4.22 -21.53 -7.62
C GLU A 29 -2.75 -21.57 -7.17
N GLN A 30 -2.25 -20.43 -6.69
CA GLN A 30 -0.86 -20.26 -6.28
C GLN A 30 -0.76 -19.23 -5.17
N ASN A 31 0.34 -19.28 -4.42
CA ASN A 31 0.65 -18.23 -3.47
C ASN A 31 0.80 -16.89 -4.19
N ILE A 32 0.23 -15.83 -3.62
CA ILE A 32 0.55 -14.47 -4.02
C ILE A 32 1.53 -13.87 -3.01
N ILE A 33 2.40 -12.99 -3.49
CA ILE A 33 3.41 -12.35 -2.67
C ILE A 33 3.41 -10.87 -3.07
N PRO A 34 2.60 -10.03 -2.40
CA PRO A 34 2.70 -8.60 -2.61
C PRO A 34 4.01 -8.05 -2.07
N ASP A 35 4.52 -6.99 -2.71
CA ASP A 35 5.79 -6.41 -2.31
C ASP A 35 5.73 -5.82 -0.90
N ILE A 36 4.64 -5.10 -0.58
CA ILE A 36 4.40 -4.54 0.75
C ILE A 36 2.91 -4.68 1.13
N VAL A 37 2.65 -5.06 2.38
CA VAL A 37 1.31 -5.03 2.99
C VAL A 37 1.36 -4.25 4.31
N CYS A 38 0.46 -3.28 4.46
CA CYS A 38 0.32 -2.47 5.66
C CYS A 38 -0.88 -2.92 6.48
N PHE A 39 -0.64 -3.19 7.77
CA PHE A 39 -1.63 -3.62 8.73
C PHE A 39 -1.88 -2.56 9.80
N VAL A 40 -3.14 -2.48 10.25
CA VAL A 40 -3.53 -1.74 11.46
C VAL A 40 -4.25 -2.71 12.39
N ASN A 41 -3.69 -2.96 13.58
CA ASN A 41 -4.23 -3.95 14.55
C ASN A 41 -4.48 -5.32 13.92
N GLY A 42 -3.59 -5.76 13.01
CA GLY A 42 -3.69 -7.02 12.28
C GLY A 42 -4.62 -7.01 11.05
N LEU A 43 -5.32 -5.91 10.75
CA LEU A 43 -6.16 -5.79 9.54
C LEU A 43 -5.33 -5.31 8.33
N PRO A 44 -5.32 -6.01 7.19
CA PRO A 44 -4.58 -5.60 6.00
C PRO A 44 -5.29 -4.45 5.28
N LEU A 45 -4.90 -3.21 5.57
CA LEU A 45 -5.59 -2.02 5.05
C LEU A 45 -4.98 -1.48 3.74
N ALA A 46 -3.70 -1.73 3.46
CA ALA A 46 -3.07 -1.34 2.19
C ALA A 46 -2.20 -2.46 1.61
N VAL A 47 -2.25 -2.62 0.28
CA VAL A 47 -1.40 -3.54 -0.48
C VAL A 47 -0.69 -2.74 -1.56
N ILE A 48 0.63 -2.87 -1.64
CA ILE A 48 1.48 -2.06 -2.50
C ILE A 48 2.33 -2.94 -3.40
N GLU A 49 2.34 -2.64 -4.70
CA GLU A 49 3.21 -3.27 -5.70
C GLU A 49 4.26 -2.29 -6.22
N CYS A 50 5.51 -2.73 -6.24
CA CYS A 50 6.66 -1.97 -6.67
C CYS A 50 7.14 -2.48 -8.04
N LYS A 51 7.23 -1.58 -9.02
CA LYS A 51 7.68 -1.90 -10.37
C LYS A 51 9.01 -1.22 -10.70
N SER A 52 9.78 -1.89 -11.54
CA SER A 52 10.97 -1.28 -12.15
C SER A 52 10.57 -0.05 -12.96
N PRO A 53 11.29 1.08 -12.88
CA PRO A 53 11.03 2.23 -13.75
C PRO A 53 11.45 1.98 -15.21
N TYR A 54 12.10 0.84 -15.51
CA TYR A 54 12.65 0.55 -16.83
C TYR A 54 11.74 -0.29 -17.74
N ILE A 55 10.55 -0.68 -17.27
CA ILE A 55 9.56 -1.38 -18.10
C ILE A 55 8.65 -0.39 -18.81
N ALA A 56 8.01 -0.83 -19.90
CA ALA A 56 7.25 0.07 -20.77
C ALA A 56 6.02 0.73 -20.10
N SER A 57 5.39 0.04 -19.15
CA SER A 57 4.15 0.53 -18.51
C SER A 57 4.05 0.09 -17.04
N PRO A 58 4.94 0.60 -16.15
CA PRO A 58 5.04 0.13 -14.78
C PRO A 58 3.74 0.24 -14.00
N MET A 59 3.04 1.37 -14.13
CA MET A 59 1.76 1.60 -13.45
C MET A 59 0.68 0.63 -13.92
N SER A 60 0.54 0.44 -15.24
CA SER A 60 -0.47 -0.47 -15.77
C SER A 60 -0.21 -1.91 -15.34
N GLU A 61 1.06 -2.34 -15.34
CA GLU A 61 1.43 -3.69 -14.92
C GLU A 61 1.21 -3.91 -13.42
N GLY A 62 1.61 -2.95 -12.57
CA GLY A 62 1.40 -3.05 -11.13
C GLY A 62 -0.08 -3.01 -10.74
N ILE A 63 -0.87 -2.12 -11.34
CA ILE A 63 -2.33 -2.08 -11.14
C ILE A 63 -2.99 -3.39 -11.59
N ASN A 64 -2.59 -3.93 -12.75
CA ASN A 64 -3.10 -5.21 -13.21
C ASN A 64 -2.74 -6.36 -12.26
N GLN A 65 -1.55 -6.34 -11.67
CA GLN A 65 -1.13 -7.34 -10.67
C GLN A 65 -1.91 -7.22 -9.36
N LEU A 66 -2.17 -6.01 -8.86
CA LEU A 66 -3.04 -5.77 -7.70
C LEU A 66 -4.45 -6.30 -7.96
N ARG A 67 -5.01 -5.99 -9.15
CA ARG A 67 -6.34 -6.51 -9.55
C ARG A 67 -6.36 -8.03 -9.65
N ARG A 68 -5.29 -8.66 -10.13
CA ARG A 68 -5.14 -10.13 -10.14
C ARG A 68 -5.16 -10.69 -8.72
N TYR A 69 -4.38 -10.10 -7.82
CA TYR A 69 -4.32 -10.53 -6.42
C TYR A 69 -5.66 -10.42 -5.70
N ALA A 70 -6.47 -9.43 -6.06
CA ALA A 70 -7.81 -9.22 -5.51
C ALA A 70 -8.92 -10.01 -6.24
N ASN A 71 -8.60 -10.81 -7.26
CA ASN A 71 -9.58 -11.50 -8.13
C ASN A 71 -10.54 -10.56 -8.88
N LEU A 72 -10.03 -9.46 -9.45
CA LEU A 72 -10.85 -8.39 -10.06
C LEU A 72 -10.59 -8.18 -11.55
N ARG A 73 -9.85 -9.06 -12.22
CA ARG A 73 -9.59 -8.91 -13.66
C ARG A 73 -10.80 -9.34 -14.48
N HIS A 74 -11.32 -10.53 -14.23
CA HIS A 74 -12.52 -11.04 -14.87
C HIS A 74 -13.46 -11.67 -13.83
N THR A 75 -14.77 -11.62 -14.07
CA THR A 75 -15.80 -12.05 -13.12
C THR A 75 -15.83 -13.56 -12.91
N ASP A 76 -15.45 -14.34 -13.93
CA ASP A 76 -15.44 -15.80 -13.89
C ASP A 76 -14.08 -16.37 -13.44
N ASP A 77 -13.11 -15.50 -13.14
CA ASP A 77 -11.81 -15.94 -12.65
C ASP A 77 -11.88 -16.33 -11.17
N HIS A 78 -11.04 -17.29 -10.81
CA HIS A 78 -10.77 -17.67 -9.43
C HIS A 78 -9.26 -17.60 -9.20
N GLU A 79 -8.75 -16.38 -9.24
CA GLU A 79 -7.33 -16.08 -9.05
C GLU A 79 -7.09 -15.25 -7.79
N GLY A 80 -5.83 -15.14 -7.38
CA GLY A 80 -5.47 -14.27 -6.25
C GLY A 80 -5.89 -14.80 -4.88
N ALA A 81 -5.91 -13.90 -3.89
CA ALA A 81 -6.21 -14.20 -2.50
C ALA A 81 -7.20 -13.17 -1.93
N GLU A 82 -8.48 -13.29 -2.31
CA GLU A 82 -9.56 -12.37 -1.94
C GLU A 82 -9.63 -12.07 -0.42
N LYS A 83 -9.30 -13.06 0.42
CA LYS A 83 -9.28 -12.93 1.89
C LYS A 83 -8.33 -11.82 2.37
N LEU A 84 -7.22 -11.60 1.67
CA LEU A 84 -6.30 -10.50 1.99
C LEU A 84 -6.97 -9.13 1.76
N PHE A 85 -7.93 -9.06 0.84
CA PHE A 85 -8.53 -7.82 0.39
C PHE A 85 -9.88 -7.50 1.05
N TRP A 86 -10.45 -8.39 1.88
CA TRP A 86 -11.75 -8.15 2.54
C TRP A 86 -11.83 -6.85 3.34
N TYR A 87 -10.72 -6.40 3.93
CA TYR A 87 -10.63 -5.15 4.69
C TYR A 87 -9.78 -4.09 4.01
N ASN A 88 -9.24 -4.38 2.83
CA ASN A 88 -8.32 -3.50 2.13
C ASN A 88 -9.02 -2.20 1.73
N GLN A 89 -8.39 -1.08 2.06
CA GLN A 89 -8.86 0.26 1.71
C GLN A 89 -8.10 0.82 0.51
N LEU A 90 -6.80 0.51 0.41
CA LEU A 90 -5.91 1.09 -0.59
C LEU A 90 -5.12 0.01 -1.34
N MET A 91 -5.11 0.13 -2.66
CA MET A 91 -4.22 -0.60 -3.56
C MET A 91 -3.30 0.42 -4.23
N VAL A 92 -1.98 0.28 -4.04
CA VAL A 92 -0.99 1.24 -4.52
C VAL A 92 -0.03 0.57 -5.49
N SER A 93 0.14 1.14 -6.67
CA SER A 93 1.22 0.77 -7.58
C SER A 93 2.26 1.88 -7.61
N THR A 94 3.53 1.54 -7.46
CA THR A 94 4.61 2.52 -7.43
C THR A 94 5.82 2.08 -8.25
N CYS A 95 6.52 3.04 -8.86
CA CYS A 95 7.87 2.91 -9.36
C CYS A 95 8.66 4.15 -8.91
N ARG A 96 9.97 4.18 -9.18
CA ARG A 96 10.92 5.19 -8.67
C ARG A 96 10.36 6.63 -8.60
N ASP A 97 9.66 7.07 -9.64
CA ASP A 97 9.21 8.45 -9.87
C ASP A 97 7.69 8.62 -9.92
N GLN A 98 6.91 7.54 -9.79
CA GLN A 98 5.46 7.58 -9.90
C GLN A 98 4.81 6.65 -8.89
N ALA A 99 3.76 7.13 -8.22
CA ALA A 99 2.90 6.30 -7.39
C ALA A 99 1.44 6.59 -7.74
N LYS A 100 0.64 5.54 -7.84
CA LYS A 100 -0.80 5.61 -8.09
C LYS A 100 -1.56 4.80 -7.07
N VAL A 101 -2.72 5.32 -6.66
CA VAL A 101 -3.58 4.70 -5.66
C VAL A 101 -5.01 4.56 -6.18
N GLY A 102 -5.62 3.43 -5.85
CA GLY A 102 -7.05 3.18 -6.02
C GLY A 102 -7.61 2.44 -4.81
N THR A 103 -8.93 2.36 -4.72
CA THR A 103 -9.61 1.48 -3.77
C THR A 103 -9.78 0.08 -4.37
N ILE A 104 -10.17 -0.90 -3.55
CA ILE A 104 -10.42 -2.28 -4.01
C ILE A 104 -11.33 -2.35 -5.25
N SER A 105 -12.37 -1.52 -5.34
CA SER A 105 -13.31 -1.54 -6.47
C SER A 105 -12.88 -0.70 -7.68
N SER A 106 -11.74 0.00 -7.61
CA SER A 106 -11.30 0.92 -8.66
C SER A 106 -10.82 0.17 -9.90
N SER A 107 -11.41 0.45 -11.07
CA SER A 107 -10.80 0.11 -12.36
C SER A 107 -9.58 0.96 -12.64
N SER A 108 -8.68 0.48 -13.50
CA SER A 108 -7.36 1.08 -13.71
C SER A 108 -7.42 2.57 -14.10
N GLN A 109 -8.48 3.01 -14.77
CA GLN A 109 -8.69 4.41 -15.15
C GLN A 109 -9.01 5.35 -13.97
N TYR A 110 -9.44 4.80 -12.83
CA TYR A 110 -9.80 5.56 -11.63
C TYR A 110 -8.67 5.60 -10.59
N TYR A 111 -7.50 5.04 -10.91
CA TYR A 111 -6.31 5.22 -10.08
C TYR A 111 -5.81 6.66 -10.19
N GLY A 112 -5.72 7.35 -9.05
CA GLY A 112 -5.19 8.71 -8.95
C GLY A 112 -3.69 8.71 -8.65
N ASP A 113 -3.00 9.80 -8.98
CA ASP A 113 -1.61 9.99 -8.55
C ASP A 113 -1.54 10.19 -7.03
N TRP A 114 -0.61 9.50 -6.38
CA TRP A 114 -0.23 9.78 -5.01
C TRP A 114 0.82 10.90 -5.01
N LYS A 115 0.43 12.11 -4.63
CA LYS A 115 1.27 13.33 -4.75
C LYS A 115 1.84 13.82 -3.42
N ASP A 116 1.32 13.34 -2.30
CA ASP A 116 1.69 13.85 -0.99
C ASP A 116 2.79 12.98 -0.36
N ALA A 117 3.89 13.62 0.02
CA ALA A 117 5.03 12.98 0.67
C ALA A 117 5.01 13.15 2.20
N TYR A 118 3.86 13.50 2.78
CA TYR A 118 3.62 13.55 4.21
C TYR A 118 4.33 12.40 4.96
N PRO A 119 5.01 12.68 6.09
CA PRO A 119 5.09 13.96 6.80
C PRO A 119 6.11 14.94 6.22
N PHE A 120 6.83 14.57 5.16
CA PHE A 120 7.89 15.40 4.61
C PHE A 120 7.36 16.47 3.66
N THR A 121 7.94 17.66 3.76
CA THR A 121 7.74 18.73 2.76
C THR A 121 8.65 18.49 1.55
N ASP A 122 8.27 19.02 0.38
CA ASP A 122 9.11 18.99 -0.82
C ASP A 122 10.52 19.55 -0.57
N GLN A 123 10.63 20.58 0.28
CA GLN A 123 11.91 21.16 0.67
C GLN A 123 12.75 20.19 1.49
N ALA A 124 12.16 19.48 2.45
CA ALA A 124 12.84 18.47 3.27
C ALA A 124 13.33 17.31 2.40
N LEU A 125 12.50 16.83 1.47
CA LEU A 125 12.87 15.77 0.52
C LEU A 125 14.00 16.20 -0.42
N SER A 126 13.95 17.43 -0.94
CA SER A 126 15.01 17.96 -1.82
C SER A 126 16.36 17.98 -1.11
N GLN A 127 16.38 18.37 0.17
CA GLN A 127 17.60 18.35 0.98
C GLN A 127 18.08 16.93 1.31
N GLN A 128 17.15 15.99 1.55
CA GLN A 128 17.49 14.60 1.84
C GLN A 128 18.09 13.88 0.62
N ALA A 129 17.54 14.09 -0.57
CA ALA A 129 18.06 13.55 -1.82
C ALA A 129 19.49 14.04 -2.14
N LEU A 130 19.85 15.25 -1.70
CA LEU A 130 21.20 15.80 -1.83
C LEU A 130 22.19 15.19 -0.82
N ASN A 131 21.70 14.74 0.33
CA ASN A 131 22.54 14.32 1.47
C ASN A 131 22.67 12.80 1.62
N SER A 132 21.77 11.98 1.07
CA SER A 132 21.80 10.52 1.26
C SER A 132 21.04 9.78 0.15
N ASN A 133 21.77 9.07 -0.72
CA ASN A 133 21.20 8.17 -1.72
C ASN A 133 20.65 6.84 -1.13
N VAL A 134 20.56 6.71 0.20
CA VAL A 134 20.14 5.47 0.86
C VAL A 134 19.39 5.80 2.14
N ILE A 135 18.06 5.61 2.13
CA ILE A 135 17.30 5.42 3.39
C ILE A 135 17.57 3.99 3.83
N LYS A 136 18.09 3.79 5.05
CA LYS A 136 18.30 2.45 5.61
C LYS A 136 16.93 1.79 5.82
N LEU A 137 16.77 0.56 5.32
CA LEU A 137 15.53 -0.24 5.32
C LEU A 137 14.93 -0.50 6.72
N ASN A 138 15.59 -0.09 7.81
CA ASN A 138 15.18 -0.27 9.20
C ASN A 138 15.21 1.04 10.00
N ALA A 139 15.14 2.21 9.34
CA ALA A 139 14.92 3.44 10.09
C ALA A 139 13.55 3.35 10.78
N GLN A 140 13.52 3.54 12.10
CA GLN A 140 12.27 3.91 12.76
C GLN A 140 11.75 5.15 12.04
N VAL A 141 10.62 5.02 11.36
CA VAL A 141 9.89 6.17 10.86
C VAL A 141 9.05 6.60 12.04
N ASP A 142 9.45 7.69 12.69
CA ASP A 142 8.60 8.36 13.65
C ASP A 142 7.33 8.80 12.90
N ILE A 143 6.19 8.25 13.28
CA ILE A 143 4.90 8.64 12.70
C ILE A 143 4.56 10.01 13.28
N GLU A 144 4.94 11.08 12.59
CA GLU A 144 4.43 12.41 12.90
C GLU A 144 2.96 12.47 12.50
N GLN A 145 2.09 12.77 13.47
CA GLN A 145 0.66 12.90 13.25
C GLN A 145 0.36 14.24 12.58
N PRO A 146 -0.59 14.30 11.61
CA PRO A 146 -1.00 15.58 11.05
C PRO A 146 -1.56 16.43 12.20
N VAL A 147 -1.04 17.65 12.34
CA VAL A 147 -1.50 18.58 13.38
C VAL A 147 -2.99 18.79 13.15
N ASN A 148 -3.83 18.49 14.16
CA ASN A 148 -5.28 18.68 14.09
C ASN A 148 -5.58 20.09 13.54
N VAL A 149 -6.18 20.17 12.35
CA VAL A 149 -6.73 21.40 11.76
C VAL A 149 -8.17 21.56 12.20
#